data_AF-A0A9D2NF60-F1
#
_entry.id   AF-A0A9D2NF60-F1
#
_cell.length_a   1.000
_cell.length_b   1.000
_cell.length_c   1.000
_cell.angle_alpha   90.00
_cell.angle_beta   90.00
_cell.angle_gamma   90.00
#
_symmetry.space_group_name_H-M   'P 1'
#
loop_
_entity.id
_entity.type
_entity.pdbx_description
1 polymer ?
#
loop_
_entity_poly.entity_id
_entity_poly.type
_entity_poly.pdbx_seq_one_letter_code
_entity_poly.pdbx_strand_id
1 'polypeptide(L)'
;MTDRIRQSGKPDKTRLSGDSILPSDDELLEDAFFPDEETASRTTDRSSRSRRSASSAGTARRRKTGRKRSAGRSSSRSSSRGKKRRRSRQDYIHLALLAVILLMFLSAAIRLILWNIGEDSGYDPNADTSEFDTEPQDYIQPMDASLLEGHEDDGINTIVCLGNAPFSDERGSAGLAEKIGEKCDATVYNCAFPDSYLSMKYTEYTDSYPQDAMSLYLVTASLCGQDFTLMEHAAGLAEDAQGTKEALDTLKSVDFSVVDMIVIMYDLSDYMDGRPVMDENNDINLITWNGALNASIRLIQQTYPHIRIVVLSPAYGQYTDGSGNPVNPDTEDLGNGTLPDYVLHEIDVAMANGVSILDNYYGSVTENQAEECLTEGYRLNEAGRERIAQRFAEKIFLIKK
;
A
#
# COMPACT_ATOMS: atom_id res chain seq x y z
N MET A 1 80.06 36.26 7.18
CA MET A 1 79.51 34.88 7.28
C MET A 1 78.34 34.83 6.31
N THR A 2 78.34 33.86 5.37
CA THR A 2 77.25 33.44 4.46
C THR A 2 75.91 34.24 4.52
N ASP A 3 75.43 34.95 3.49
CA ASP A 3 75.33 34.64 2.03
C ASP A 3 74.48 33.35 1.82
N ARG A 4 73.33 33.30 1.11
CA ARG A 4 72.91 34.02 -0.11
C ARG A 4 71.39 34.25 -0.29
N ILE A 5 71.06 35.45 -0.81
CA ILE A 5 70.30 35.79 -2.05
C ILE A 5 68.79 35.45 -2.19
N ARG A 6 68.08 36.39 -2.83
CA ARG A 6 66.64 36.46 -3.13
C ARG A 6 66.44 37.07 -4.54
N GLN A 7 65.72 36.40 -5.45
CA GLN A 7 65.26 36.87 -6.78
C GLN A 7 64.21 35.87 -7.33
N SER A 8 63.38 36.10 -8.35
CA SER A 8 62.71 37.31 -8.90
C SER A 8 61.96 36.89 -10.19
N GLY A 9 60.68 37.23 -10.40
CA GLY A 9 60.02 36.95 -11.70
C GLY A 9 58.50 37.17 -11.85
N LYS A 10 58.12 38.23 -12.57
CA LYS A 10 56.86 38.53 -13.32
C LYS A 10 57.22 39.65 -14.32
N PRO A 11 56.44 40.00 -15.39
CA PRO A 11 55.05 39.66 -15.74
C PRO A 11 55.01 38.88 -17.11
N ASP A 12 54.05 38.90 -18.06
CA ASP A 12 53.04 39.90 -18.52
C ASP A 12 51.79 39.28 -19.22
N LYS A 13 50.93 40.11 -19.86
CA LYS A 13 49.49 39.86 -20.16
C LYS A 13 49.10 39.85 -21.66
N THR A 14 48.00 39.16 -21.99
CA THR A 14 46.90 39.60 -22.91
C THR A 14 45.63 38.80 -22.59
N ARG A 15 44.45 39.42 -22.33
CA ARG A 15 43.32 39.73 -23.25
C ARG A 15 42.64 38.48 -23.87
N LEU A 16 41.31 38.34 -23.96
CA LEU A 16 40.21 39.35 -24.03
C LEU A 16 38.83 38.78 -23.61
N SER A 17 37.97 39.62 -23.01
CA SER A 17 36.47 39.65 -22.98
C SER A 17 35.58 38.38 -22.96
N GLY A 18 34.59 38.37 -22.07
CA GLY A 18 33.38 37.53 -22.18
C GLY A 18 32.50 37.56 -20.91
N ASP A 19 31.65 38.58 -20.75
CA ASP A 19 30.74 38.70 -19.59
C ASP A 19 29.34 38.10 -19.85
N SER A 20 28.76 37.56 -18.77
CA SER A 20 27.32 37.44 -18.48
C SER A 20 26.39 36.67 -19.46
N ILE A 21 25.77 35.60 -18.97
CA ILE A 21 24.35 35.50 -18.54
C ILE A 21 24.06 34.04 -18.21
N LEU A 22 23.52 33.77 -17.02
CA LEU A 22 22.84 32.50 -16.69
C LEU A 22 21.33 32.75 -16.82
N PRO A 23 20.55 31.85 -17.46
CA PRO A 23 19.12 31.81 -17.27
C PRO A 23 18.78 31.40 -15.82
N SER A 24 17.69 31.95 -15.31
CA SER A 24 16.96 31.41 -14.16
C SER A 24 15.64 30.88 -14.71
N ASP A 25 15.41 29.58 -14.61
CA ASP A 25 14.27 28.92 -15.25
C ASP A 25 12.98 29.05 -14.41
N ASP A 26 12.55 30.29 -14.22
CA ASP A 26 11.14 30.65 -14.04
C ASP A 26 10.54 30.95 -15.43
N GLU A 27 9.22 30.72 -15.59
CA GLU A 27 8.43 30.86 -16.82
C GLU A 27 8.73 29.87 -17.98
N LEU A 28 7.88 28.83 -18.08
CA LEU A 28 7.25 28.21 -19.27
C LEU A 28 6.92 26.74 -18.93
N LEU A 29 5.68 26.25 -18.94
CA LEU A 29 4.53 26.63 -19.77
C LEU A 29 3.21 26.69 -18.97
N GLU A 30 2.48 27.81 -19.06
CA GLU A 30 1.02 27.78 -19.04
C GLU A 30 0.50 27.62 -20.49
N ASP A 31 -0.37 26.64 -20.76
CA ASP A 31 -1.59 26.79 -21.59
C ASP A 31 -2.26 25.41 -21.85
N ALA A 32 -3.25 25.07 -21.03
CA ALA A 32 -4.26 24.04 -21.33
C ALA A 32 -5.60 24.46 -20.71
N PHE A 33 -6.67 24.50 -21.51
CA PHE A 33 -7.76 25.48 -21.30
C PHE A 33 -9.14 24.85 -20.99
N PHE A 34 -9.52 24.85 -19.70
CA PHE A 34 -10.91 24.79 -19.16
C PHE A 34 -11.76 23.52 -19.44
N PRO A 35 -12.92 23.30 -18.75
CA PRO A 35 -13.59 24.16 -17.76
C PRO A 35 -13.85 23.55 -16.38
N ASP A 36 -14.36 24.39 -15.47
CA ASP A 36 -14.84 24.06 -14.13
C ASP A 36 -16.03 23.06 -14.13
N GLU A 37 -16.18 22.27 -13.06
CA GLU A 37 -17.46 21.61 -12.71
C GLU A 37 -17.96 22.06 -11.32
N GLU A 38 -19.28 22.25 -11.20
CA GLU A 38 -19.92 23.07 -10.17
C GLU A 38 -20.23 22.30 -8.87
N THR A 39 -20.06 22.96 -7.71
CA THR A 39 -20.23 22.33 -6.39
C THR A 39 -21.67 21.87 -6.11
N ALA A 40 -21.91 20.56 -6.03
CA ALA A 40 -23.24 19.97 -5.80
C ALA A 40 -23.40 19.30 -4.41
N SER A 41 -23.47 20.10 -3.34
CA SER A 41 -23.65 19.59 -1.97
C SER A 41 -25.07 18.99 -1.73
N ARG A 42 -25.15 17.67 -1.55
CA ARG A 42 -26.43 16.96 -1.32
C ARG A 42 -26.92 17.04 0.13
N THR A 43 -27.56 18.15 0.48
CA THR A 43 -28.36 18.26 1.72
C THR A 43 -29.58 17.34 1.69
N THR A 44 -29.82 16.56 2.75
CA THR A 44 -30.90 15.57 2.83
C THR A 44 -32.06 16.04 3.71
N ASP A 45 -32.95 16.85 3.12
CA ASP A 45 -34.02 17.50 3.89
C ASP A 45 -35.17 16.54 4.29
N ARG A 46 -35.24 16.22 5.59
CA ARG A 46 -36.25 15.33 6.18
C ARG A 46 -37.56 16.09 6.44
N SER A 47 -38.44 16.14 5.44
CA SER A 47 -39.76 16.78 5.56
C SER A 47 -40.66 16.12 6.63
N SER A 48 -40.64 16.68 7.85
CA SER A 48 -41.60 16.34 8.91
C SER A 48 -42.85 17.21 8.79
N ARG A 49 -44.04 16.59 8.77
CA ARG A 49 -45.32 17.32 8.76
C ARG A 49 -46.19 16.97 9.96
N SER A 50 -46.11 17.86 10.96
CA SER A 50 -46.94 17.79 12.16
C SER A 50 -48.42 18.09 11.88
N ARG A 51 -49.28 17.71 12.84
CA ARG A 51 -50.74 17.76 12.76
C ARG A 51 -51.27 19.19 12.90
N ARG A 52 -52.40 19.48 12.24
CA ARG A 52 -53.42 20.39 12.79
C ARG A 52 -54.81 19.76 12.68
N SER A 53 -55.62 20.01 13.69
CA SER A 53 -56.97 19.47 13.89
C SER A 53 -57.98 20.61 13.99
N ALA A 54 -59.24 20.36 13.61
CA ALA A 54 -60.43 20.88 14.29
C ALA A 54 -61.75 20.24 13.77
N SER A 55 -62.70 20.12 14.69
CA SER A 55 -64.18 20.05 14.59
C SER A 55 -64.88 20.66 13.34
N SER A 56 -66.15 20.39 12.99
CA SER A 56 -67.21 19.37 13.32
C SER A 56 -68.49 19.73 12.48
N ALA A 57 -69.73 19.20 12.58
CA ALA A 57 -70.42 18.17 13.39
C ALA A 57 -71.69 17.66 12.65
N GLY A 58 -72.27 16.52 13.09
CA GLY A 58 -73.64 16.07 12.74
C GLY A 58 -73.83 15.46 11.33
N THR A 59 -74.93 14.75 11.01
CA THR A 59 -76.14 14.44 11.81
C THR A 59 -76.81 13.10 11.43
N ALA A 60 -77.09 12.26 12.44
CA ALA A 60 -78.13 11.23 12.60
C ALA A 60 -78.74 10.36 11.45
N ARG A 61 -78.74 9.02 11.70
CA ARG A 61 -79.77 7.99 11.31
C ARG A 61 -79.80 7.60 9.81
N ARG A 62 -80.32 6.43 9.37
CA ARG A 62 -81.35 5.50 9.92
C ARG A 62 -81.19 4.05 9.40
N ARG A 63 -81.65 3.03 10.16
CA ARG A 63 -81.69 1.59 9.77
C ARG A 63 -82.75 1.25 8.70
N LYS A 64 -82.47 0.25 7.83
CA LYS A 64 -83.29 -0.93 7.41
C LYS A 64 -82.57 -1.67 6.25
N THR A 65 -82.26 -2.98 6.30
CA THR A 65 -83.09 -4.17 5.95
C THR A 65 -83.97 -4.00 4.69
N GLY A 66 -83.99 -4.87 3.67
CA GLY A 66 -83.28 -6.15 3.44
C GLY A 66 -84.22 -7.25 2.89
N ARG A 67 -83.73 -8.06 1.93
CA ARG A 67 -84.29 -9.35 1.42
C ARG A 67 -85.58 -9.32 0.56
N LYS A 68 -85.47 -9.74 -0.72
CA LYS A 68 -86.20 -10.90 -1.35
C LYS A 68 -86.12 -10.93 -2.89
N ARG A 69 -85.55 -12.01 -3.44
CA ARG A 69 -85.89 -12.70 -4.72
C ARG A 69 -85.46 -14.18 -4.51
N SER A 70 -86.10 -15.21 -5.08
CA SER A 70 -87.27 -15.30 -5.96
C SER A 70 -88.03 -16.63 -5.72
N ALA A 71 -89.17 -16.84 -6.41
CA ALA A 71 -89.77 -18.17 -6.62
C ALA A 71 -89.00 -18.94 -7.74
N GLY A 72 -89.23 -20.22 -8.05
CA GLY A 72 -90.23 -21.19 -7.59
C GLY A 72 -90.04 -22.57 -8.25
N ARG A 73 -90.91 -23.53 -7.95
CA ARG A 73 -90.96 -24.90 -8.55
C ARG A 73 -91.38 -24.83 -10.06
N SER A 74 -91.26 -25.86 -10.92
CA SER A 74 -91.19 -27.32 -10.69
C SER A 74 -90.58 -28.15 -11.84
N SER A 75 -90.22 -29.41 -11.51
CA SER A 75 -90.41 -30.65 -12.29
C SER A 75 -89.91 -30.82 -13.75
N SER A 76 -88.96 -31.74 -13.94
CA SER A 76 -89.14 -32.94 -14.78
C SER A 76 -88.15 -34.05 -14.38
N ARG A 77 -88.43 -35.32 -14.73
CA ARG A 77 -87.52 -36.47 -14.53
C ARG A 77 -87.01 -36.94 -15.89
N SER A 78 -85.70 -37.11 -16.04
CA SER A 78 -85.10 -37.91 -17.13
C SER A 78 -83.77 -38.52 -16.68
N SER A 79 -83.64 -39.85 -16.79
CA SER A 79 -82.41 -40.57 -16.46
C SER A 79 -81.41 -40.53 -17.61
N SER A 80 -80.19 -40.02 -17.38
CA SER A 80 -79.09 -40.13 -18.34
C SER A 80 -77.76 -40.46 -17.68
N ARG A 81 -77.12 -41.52 -18.20
CA ARG A 81 -75.79 -42.05 -17.83
C ARG A 81 -74.74 -40.96 -17.55
N GLY A 82 -73.91 -41.19 -16.53
CA GLY A 82 -72.85 -40.27 -16.16
C GLY A 82 -71.78 -40.07 -17.25
N LYS A 83 -71.26 -38.86 -17.36
CA LYS A 83 -70.05 -38.53 -18.13
C LYS A 83 -69.01 -37.95 -17.17
N LYS A 84 -67.82 -38.55 -17.10
CA LYS A 84 -66.66 -37.89 -16.45
C LYS A 84 -66.41 -36.57 -17.17
N ARG A 85 -66.42 -35.44 -16.46
CA ARG A 85 -65.88 -34.17 -16.99
C ARG A 85 -64.39 -34.41 -17.29
N ARG A 86 -64.03 -34.51 -18.58
CA ARG A 86 -62.63 -34.39 -18.99
C ARG A 86 -62.18 -32.97 -18.63
N ARG A 87 -61.13 -32.87 -17.83
CA ARG A 87 -60.46 -31.58 -17.54
C ARG A 87 -60.00 -30.95 -18.85
N SER A 88 -60.12 -29.63 -18.95
CA SER A 88 -59.62 -28.87 -20.10
C SER A 88 -58.08 -28.86 -20.10
N ARG A 89 -57.46 -28.56 -21.25
CA ARG A 89 -56.00 -28.40 -21.32
C ARG A 89 -55.49 -27.27 -20.42
N GLN A 90 -56.32 -26.25 -20.16
CA GLN A 90 -56.01 -25.15 -19.24
C GLN A 90 -56.03 -25.59 -17.77
N ASP A 91 -56.95 -26.48 -17.38
CA ASP A 91 -57.03 -27.02 -16.01
C ASP A 91 -55.70 -27.70 -15.60
N TYR A 92 -55.05 -28.41 -16.54
CA TYR A 92 -53.76 -29.05 -16.32
C TYR A 92 -52.61 -28.04 -16.23
N ILE A 93 -52.66 -26.92 -16.98
CA ILE A 93 -51.66 -25.85 -16.90
C ILE A 93 -51.75 -25.15 -15.54
N HIS A 94 -52.94 -24.80 -15.07
CA HIS A 94 -53.13 -24.22 -13.73
C HIS A 94 -52.70 -25.18 -12.61
N LEU A 95 -52.96 -26.48 -12.76
CA LEU A 95 -52.52 -27.49 -11.79
C LEU A 95 -51.00 -27.65 -11.76
N ALA A 96 -50.33 -27.63 -12.91
CA ALA A 96 -48.87 -27.69 -13.00
C ALA A 96 -48.21 -26.44 -12.40
N LEU A 97 -48.74 -25.26 -12.70
CA LEU A 97 -48.21 -23.98 -12.19
C LEU A 97 -48.38 -23.88 -10.66
N LEU A 98 -49.52 -24.34 -10.12
CA LEU A 98 -49.72 -24.44 -8.66
C LEU A 98 -48.79 -25.46 -8.00
N ALA A 99 -48.46 -26.57 -8.67
CA ALA A 99 -47.48 -27.53 -8.17
C ALA A 99 -46.05 -26.94 -8.12
N VAL A 100 -45.64 -26.15 -9.13
CA VAL A 100 -44.34 -25.44 -9.12
C VAL A 100 -44.27 -24.42 -7.99
N ILE A 101 -45.33 -23.64 -7.76
CA ILE A 101 -45.40 -22.69 -6.64
C ILE A 101 -45.25 -23.40 -5.28
N LEU A 102 -45.96 -24.52 -5.08
CA LEU A 102 -45.82 -25.32 -3.85
C LEU A 102 -44.40 -25.87 -3.66
N LEU A 103 -43.73 -26.27 -4.75
CA LEU A 103 -42.36 -26.77 -4.71
C LEU A 103 -41.36 -25.65 -4.33
N MET A 104 -41.57 -24.43 -4.83
CA MET A 104 -40.79 -23.24 -4.42
C MET A 104 -41.01 -22.87 -2.95
N PHE A 105 -42.25 -22.90 -2.44
CA PHE A 105 -42.53 -22.68 -1.02
C PHE A 105 -41.90 -23.77 -0.14
N LEU A 106 -41.92 -25.02 -0.58
CA LEU A 106 -41.30 -26.14 0.13
C LEU A 106 -39.76 -26.00 0.17
N SER A 107 -39.11 -25.65 -0.94
CA SER A 107 -37.65 -25.47 -0.97
C SER A 107 -37.19 -24.25 -0.17
N ALA A 108 -37.97 -23.15 -0.17
CA ALA A 108 -37.74 -22.00 0.70
C ALA A 108 -37.87 -22.38 2.18
N ALA A 109 -38.92 -23.12 2.56
CA ALA A 109 -39.11 -23.58 3.94
C ALA A 109 -38.00 -24.55 4.41
N ILE A 110 -37.56 -25.47 3.55
CA ILE A 110 -36.43 -26.37 3.87
C ILE A 110 -35.13 -25.58 4.05
N ARG A 111 -34.83 -24.60 3.18
CA ARG A 111 -33.67 -23.71 3.35
C ARG A 111 -33.75 -22.90 4.64
N LEU A 112 -34.94 -22.38 4.97
CA LEU A 112 -35.14 -21.62 6.21
C LEU A 112 -34.94 -22.50 7.46
N ILE A 113 -35.40 -23.76 7.43
CA ILE A 113 -35.19 -24.71 8.54
C ILE A 113 -33.70 -25.05 8.68
N LEU A 114 -32.99 -25.32 7.57
CA LEU A 114 -31.54 -25.57 7.60
C LEU A 114 -30.76 -24.37 8.15
N TRP A 115 -31.13 -23.14 7.76
CA TRP A 115 -30.50 -21.92 8.26
C TRP A 115 -30.85 -21.63 9.74
N ASN A 116 -32.07 -21.95 10.17
CA ASN A 116 -32.53 -21.79 11.56
C ASN A 116 -32.05 -22.92 12.51
N ILE A 117 -31.46 -24.01 12.01
CA ILE A 117 -30.83 -25.01 12.87
C ILE A 117 -29.58 -24.42 13.54
N GLY A 118 -28.86 -23.55 12.83
CA GLY A 118 -27.65 -22.87 13.30
C GLY A 118 -26.43 -23.79 13.39
N GLU A 119 -25.26 -23.20 13.19
CA GLU A 119 -24.02 -23.73 13.78
C GLU A 119 -23.72 -22.91 15.04
N ASP A 120 -23.09 -23.56 16.02
CA ASP A 120 -22.59 -22.88 17.21
C ASP A 120 -21.45 -21.94 16.78
N SER A 121 -21.59 -20.64 17.03
CA SER A 121 -20.64 -19.65 16.54
C SER A 121 -19.35 -19.57 17.37
N GLY A 122 -19.20 -20.40 18.41
CA GLY A 122 -18.03 -20.40 19.29
C GLY A 122 -17.84 -19.10 20.08
N TYR A 123 -18.88 -18.27 20.17
CA TYR A 123 -18.82 -16.94 20.75
C TYR A 123 -18.87 -17.01 22.28
N ASP A 124 -17.71 -16.94 22.93
CA ASP A 124 -17.62 -16.70 24.37
C ASP A 124 -17.70 -15.19 24.66
N PRO A 125 -18.76 -14.69 25.34
CA PRO A 125 -18.89 -13.28 25.70
C PRO A 125 -17.91 -12.85 26.81
N ASN A 126 -17.02 -13.73 27.26
CA ASN A 126 -15.94 -13.46 28.21
C ASN A 126 -14.54 -13.67 27.58
N ALA A 127 -14.45 -13.93 26.28
CA ALA A 127 -13.17 -13.90 25.56
C ALA A 127 -12.61 -12.47 25.61
N ASP A 128 -11.36 -12.32 26.02
CA ASP A 128 -10.73 -11.01 26.19
C ASP A 128 -10.23 -10.50 24.82
N THR A 129 -11.10 -9.82 24.08
CA THR A 129 -10.76 -9.18 22.80
C THR A 129 -10.06 -7.83 23.02
N SER A 130 -9.11 -7.79 23.97
CA SER A 130 -8.29 -6.61 24.27
C SER A 130 -7.08 -6.48 23.36
N GLU A 131 -6.68 -7.56 22.67
CA GLU A 131 -5.92 -7.42 21.42
C GLU A 131 -6.79 -6.63 20.43
N PHE A 132 -6.33 -5.44 20.06
CA PHE A 132 -6.85 -4.76 18.88
C PHE A 132 -6.52 -5.64 17.67
N ASP A 133 -7.54 -6.00 16.90
CA ASP A 133 -7.40 -6.74 15.64
C ASP A 133 -6.87 -5.77 14.56
N THR A 134 -5.57 -5.46 14.64
CA THR A 134 -4.87 -4.55 13.72
C THR A 134 -4.62 -5.24 12.39
N GLU A 135 -5.61 -5.19 11.50
CA GLU A 135 -5.47 -5.71 10.13
C GLU A 135 -4.33 -4.98 9.39
N PRO A 136 -3.39 -5.70 8.76
CA PRO A 136 -2.28 -5.07 8.05
C PRO A 136 -2.72 -4.35 6.77
N GLN A 137 -2.26 -3.12 6.58
CA GLN A 137 -2.69 -2.24 5.48
C GLN A 137 -1.90 -2.49 4.19
N ASP A 138 -1.93 -3.74 3.70
CA ASP A 138 -1.35 -4.11 2.42
C ASP A 138 -2.09 -3.46 1.24
N TYR A 139 -1.35 -2.88 0.31
CA TYR A 139 -1.86 -2.44 -0.98
C TYR A 139 -1.09 -3.14 -2.11
N ILE A 140 -1.76 -4.06 -2.83
CA ILE A 140 -1.12 -4.88 -3.87
C ILE A 140 -1.53 -4.39 -5.26
N GLN A 141 -0.74 -3.49 -5.85
CA GLN A 141 -0.91 -3.06 -7.24
C GLN A 141 -0.14 -4.01 -8.19
N PRO A 142 -0.84 -4.76 -9.07
CA PRO A 142 -0.19 -5.51 -10.15
C PRO A 142 0.37 -4.57 -11.22
N MET A 143 1.34 -5.04 -12.00
CA MET A 143 1.84 -4.30 -13.17
C MET A 143 0.76 -4.18 -14.25
N ASP A 144 0.65 -3.01 -14.88
CA ASP A 144 -0.24 -2.81 -16.04
C ASP A 144 0.43 -3.34 -17.31
N ALA A 145 -0.30 -4.10 -18.12
CA ALA A 145 0.23 -4.72 -19.33
C ALA A 145 0.69 -3.70 -20.40
N SER A 146 0.24 -2.44 -20.33
CA SER A 146 0.72 -1.36 -21.21
C SER A 146 2.11 -0.84 -20.84
N LEU A 147 2.53 -0.96 -19.57
CA LEU A 147 3.88 -0.59 -19.13
C LEU A 147 4.94 -1.63 -19.53
N LEU A 148 4.48 -2.83 -19.93
CA LEU A 148 5.30 -3.90 -20.50
C LEU A 148 5.28 -3.90 -22.05
N GLU A 149 4.61 -2.95 -22.71
CA GLU A 149 4.49 -2.95 -24.18
C GLU A 149 5.84 -2.63 -24.86
N GLY A 150 6.48 -3.67 -25.39
CA GLY A 150 7.79 -3.59 -26.05
C GLY A 150 8.97 -4.02 -25.17
N HIS A 151 8.71 -4.45 -23.93
CA HIS A 151 9.66 -5.21 -23.12
C HIS A 151 9.67 -6.68 -23.56
N GLU A 152 10.83 -7.36 -23.46
CA GLU A 152 10.96 -8.79 -23.75
C GLU A 152 11.21 -9.58 -22.45
N ASP A 153 10.19 -10.32 -22.01
CA ASP A 153 10.26 -11.31 -20.92
C ASP A 153 11.25 -12.43 -21.29
N ASP A 154 12.34 -12.57 -20.51
CA ASP A 154 13.37 -13.61 -20.71
C ASP A 154 13.06 -14.92 -19.96
N GLY A 155 12.01 -14.93 -19.13
CA GLY A 155 11.56 -16.04 -18.31
C GLY A 155 12.21 -16.14 -16.92
N ILE A 156 12.97 -15.14 -16.47
CA ILE A 156 13.67 -15.14 -15.18
C ILE A 156 13.24 -13.95 -14.31
N ASN A 157 12.43 -14.21 -13.27
CA ASN A 157 12.07 -13.18 -12.27
C ASN A 157 13.34 -12.55 -11.69
N THR A 158 13.60 -11.28 -11.99
CA THR A 158 14.81 -10.56 -11.59
C THR A 158 14.44 -9.40 -10.66
N ILE A 159 14.94 -9.47 -9.43
CA ILE A 159 14.58 -8.58 -8.32
C ILE A 159 15.81 -7.80 -7.86
N VAL A 160 15.68 -6.48 -7.70
CA VAL A 160 16.68 -5.62 -7.05
C VAL A 160 16.16 -5.20 -5.68
N CYS A 161 16.94 -5.43 -4.62
CA CYS A 161 16.61 -4.97 -3.27
C CYS A 161 17.37 -3.66 -2.96
N LEU A 162 16.62 -2.60 -2.65
CA LEU A 162 17.12 -1.31 -2.15
C LEU A 162 16.72 -1.15 -0.68
N GLY A 163 17.54 -0.49 0.12
CA GLY A 163 17.28 -0.40 1.56
C GLY A 163 18.51 -0.22 2.42
N ASN A 164 18.34 -0.49 3.72
CA ASN A 164 19.40 -0.54 4.73
C ASN A 164 19.43 -1.90 5.47
N ALA A 165 19.60 -1.89 6.80
CA ALA A 165 19.81 -3.05 7.68
C ALA A 165 18.95 -4.31 7.40
N PRO A 166 17.63 -4.23 7.10
CA PRO A 166 16.81 -5.41 6.77
C PRO A 166 17.39 -6.29 5.65
N PHE A 167 18.10 -5.67 4.70
CA PHE A 167 18.79 -6.32 3.60
C PHE A 167 20.32 -6.36 3.76
N SER A 168 20.94 -5.39 4.45
CA SER A 168 22.40 -5.29 4.52
C SER A 168 23.06 -6.08 5.65
N ASP A 169 22.38 -6.32 6.79
CA ASP A 169 22.97 -6.93 7.99
C ASP A 169 23.34 -8.42 7.79
N GLU A 170 22.71 -9.09 6.84
CA GLU A 170 23.04 -10.44 6.40
C GLU A 170 22.77 -10.57 4.91
N ARG A 171 23.80 -10.91 4.14
CA ARG A 171 23.78 -11.04 2.67
C ARG A 171 23.89 -12.48 2.19
N GLY A 172 24.22 -13.44 3.05
CA GLY A 172 24.21 -14.87 2.74
C GLY A 172 22.80 -15.47 2.77
N SER A 173 22.70 -16.80 2.71
CA SER A 173 21.41 -17.52 2.65
C SER A 173 20.49 -17.36 3.87
N ALA A 174 20.96 -16.73 4.95
CA ALA A 174 20.14 -16.31 6.10
C ALA A 174 19.56 -14.88 5.95
N GLY A 175 19.89 -14.17 4.86
CA GLY A 175 19.53 -12.79 4.56
C GLY A 175 18.15 -12.64 3.92
N LEU A 176 17.57 -11.45 4.02
CA LEU A 176 16.20 -11.20 3.52
C LEU A 176 16.11 -11.30 2.00
N ALA A 177 17.12 -10.77 1.29
CA ALA A 177 17.19 -10.82 -0.18
C ALA A 177 17.28 -12.27 -0.70
N GLU A 178 18.21 -13.07 -0.20
CA GLU A 178 18.38 -14.48 -0.58
C GLU A 178 17.15 -15.32 -0.26
N LYS A 179 16.52 -15.11 0.92
CA LYS A 179 15.28 -15.79 1.29
C LYS A 179 14.09 -15.39 0.42
N ILE A 180 14.05 -14.17 -0.11
CA ILE A 180 13.07 -13.77 -1.13
C ILE A 180 13.32 -14.52 -2.44
N GLY A 181 14.59 -14.59 -2.89
CA GLY A 181 14.99 -15.32 -4.10
C GLY A 181 14.63 -16.80 -4.07
N GLU A 182 15.03 -17.51 -2.99
CA GLU A 182 14.72 -18.93 -2.79
C GLU A 182 13.20 -19.20 -2.80
N LYS A 183 12.41 -18.33 -2.16
CA LYS A 183 10.96 -18.51 -2.05
C LYS A 183 10.19 -18.17 -3.32
N CYS A 184 10.73 -17.29 -4.18
CA CYS A 184 10.04 -16.79 -5.37
C CYS A 184 10.55 -17.41 -6.68
N ASP A 185 11.56 -18.28 -6.63
CA ASP A 185 12.30 -18.80 -7.80
C ASP A 185 12.82 -17.64 -8.67
N ALA A 186 13.55 -16.73 -8.01
CA ALA A 186 13.94 -15.43 -8.55
C ALA A 186 15.44 -15.14 -8.36
N THR A 187 16.04 -14.47 -9.34
CA THR A 187 17.41 -13.92 -9.24
C THR A 187 17.33 -12.61 -8.45
N VAL A 188 18.15 -12.45 -7.41
CA VAL A 188 18.12 -11.27 -6.54
C VAL A 188 19.46 -10.54 -6.52
N TYR A 189 19.41 -9.22 -6.66
CA TYR A 189 20.54 -8.32 -6.51
C TYR A 189 20.37 -7.48 -5.25
N ASN A 190 21.16 -7.77 -4.21
CA ASN A 190 21.10 -7.07 -2.93
C ASN A 190 21.93 -5.77 -2.96
N CYS A 191 21.28 -4.68 -3.37
CA CYS A 191 21.86 -3.34 -3.53
C CYS A 191 21.60 -2.41 -2.33
N ALA A 192 21.17 -2.95 -1.19
CA ALA A 192 20.96 -2.18 0.05
C ALA A 192 22.29 -1.73 0.67
N PHE A 193 22.33 -0.52 1.23
CA PHE A 193 23.53 0.10 1.79
C PHE A 193 23.49 0.11 3.33
N PRO A 194 24.54 -0.38 4.02
CA PRO A 194 24.58 -0.37 5.48
C PRO A 194 24.58 1.06 6.01
N ASP A 195 23.91 1.26 7.16
CA ASP A 195 23.76 2.55 7.85
C ASP A 195 23.25 3.72 6.97
N SER A 196 22.57 3.38 5.87
CA SER A 196 21.84 4.33 5.03
C SER A 196 20.44 4.63 5.57
N TYR A 197 19.90 5.73 5.10
CA TYR A 197 18.60 6.29 5.49
C TYR A 197 17.72 6.37 4.25
N LEU A 198 16.40 6.35 4.42
CA LEU A 198 15.50 6.61 3.31
C LEU A 198 15.63 8.07 2.85
N SER A 199 15.72 9.00 3.82
CA SER A 199 15.82 10.45 3.60
C SER A 199 17.20 11.03 3.90
N MET A 200 17.55 12.10 3.19
CA MET A 200 18.78 12.87 3.39
C MET A 200 18.76 13.65 4.71
N LYS A 201 19.92 13.88 5.34
CA LYS A 201 20.05 14.73 6.52
C LYS A 201 20.18 16.21 6.18
N TYR A 202 20.78 16.52 5.03
CA TYR A 202 21.02 17.89 4.57
C TYR A 202 20.46 18.13 3.16
N THR A 203 20.19 19.40 2.83
CA THR A 203 19.71 19.81 1.48
C THR A 203 20.74 19.57 0.39
N GLU A 204 22.02 19.57 0.75
CA GLU A 204 23.17 19.34 -0.13
C GLU A 204 24.10 18.31 0.53
N TYR A 205 24.62 17.37 -0.26
CA TYR A 205 25.59 16.37 0.22
C TYR A 205 26.84 17.03 0.84
N THR A 206 27.37 16.45 1.92
CA THR A 206 28.66 16.85 2.48
C THR A 206 29.51 15.64 2.90
N ASP A 207 30.84 15.76 2.75
CA ASP A 207 31.80 14.75 3.23
C ASP A 207 31.77 14.53 4.76
N SER A 208 31.07 15.39 5.51
CA SER A 208 30.87 15.21 6.97
C SER A 208 29.70 14.30 7.34
N TYR A 209 28.90 13.88 6.36
CA TYR A 209 27.82 12.90 6.51
C TYR A 209 27.64 12.13 5.19
N PRO A 210 28.60 11.25 4.83
CA PRO A 210 28.61 10.57 3.53
C PRO A 210 27.41 9.66 3.29
N GLN A 211 26.67 9.28 4.35
CA GLN A 211 25.42 8.52 4.29
C GLN A 211 24.37 9.16 3.36
N ASP A 212 24.37 10.49 3.19
CA ASP A 212 23.44 11.16 2.27
C ASP A 212 23.57 10.66 0.83
N ALA A 213 24.78 10.34 0.37
CA ALA A 213 25.01 9.77 -0.97
C ALA A 213 24.43 8.36 -1.14
N MET A 214 24.16 7.66 -0.03
CA MET A 214 23.55 6.32 0.02
C MET A 214 22.06 6.38 0.36
N SER A 215 21.47 7.59 0.47
CA SER A 215 20.03 7.75 0.66
C SER A 215 19.23 7.23 -0.54
N LEU A 216 17.99 6.79 -0.30
CA LEU A 216 17.17 6.14 -1.34
C LEU A 216 17.09 6.97 -2.63
N TYR A 217 16.99 8.29 -2.54
CA TYR A 217 16.93 9.16 -3.72
C TYR A 217 18.26 9.29 -4.45
N LEU A 218 19.41 9.42 -3.76
CA LEU A 218 20.69 9.51 -4.46
C LEU A 218 21.15 8.16 -5.03
N VAL A 219 20.80 7.05 -4.39
CA VAL A 219 20.92 5.69 -4.95
C VAL A 219 20.07 5.57 -6.23
N THR A 220 18.82 6.05 -6.19
CA THR A 220 17.90 6.02 -7.35
C THR A 220 18.36 6.94 -8.48
N ALA A 221 18.85 8.14 -8.17
CA ALA A 221 19.36 9.08 -9.16
C ALA A 221 20.60 8.54 -9.88
N SER A 222 21.51 7.88 -9.15
CA SER A 222 22.67 7.21 -9.75
C SER A 222 22.31 6.01 -10.62
N LEU A 223 21.38 5.14 -10.21
CA LEU A 223 21.01 3.98 -11.04
C LEU A 223 20.21 4.41 -12.29
N CYS A 224 19.33 5.41 -12.20
CA CYS A 224 18.59 5.93 -13.35
C CYS A 224 19.47 6.78 -14.28
N GLY A 225 20.38 7.58 -13.73
CA GLY A 225 21.32 8.41 -14.49
C GLY A 225 22.58 7.67 -14.98
N GLN A 226 22.83 6.46 -14.47
CA GLN A 226 24.06 5.68 -14.69
C GLN A 226 25.37 6.41 -14.30
N ASP A 227 25.29 7.34 -13.33
CA ASP A 227 26.42 8.05 -12.76
C ASP A 227 26.56 7.74 -11.27
N PHE A 228 27.60 6.99 -10.92
CA PHE A 228 27.91 6.54 -9.56
C PHE A 228 29.01 7.37 -8.89
N THR A 229 29.50 8.45 -9.52
CA THR A 229 30.69 9.20 -9.09
C THR A 229 30.59 9.70 -7.64
N LEU A 230 29.40 10.13 -7.21
CA LEU A 230 29.16 10.59 -5.83
C LEU A 230 29.23 9.43 -4.81
N MET A 231 28.61 8.29 -5.13
CA MET A 231 28.69 7.10 -4.27
C MET A 231 30.10 6.51 -4.23
N GLU A 232 30.85 6.51 -5.34
CA GLU A 232 32.25 6.07 -5.36
C GLU A 232 33.14 6.92 -4.44
N HIS A 233 32.86 8.23 -4.33
CA HIS A 233 33.54 9.12 -3.38
C HIS A 233 33.12 8.81 -1.93
N ALA A 234 31.81 8.82 -1.67
CA ALA A 234 31.25 8.64 -0.33
C ALA A 234 31.51 7.24 0.27
N ALA A 235 31.60 6.19 -0.55
CA ALA A 235 31.97 4.84 -0.11
C ALA A 235 33.39 4.77 0.49
N GLY A 236 34.29 5.70 0.14
CA GLY A 236 35.59 5.85 0.78
C GLY A 236 35.56 6.57 2.14
N LEU A 237 34.40 7.08 2.55
CA LEU A 237 34.16 7.84 3.79
C LEU A 237 33.14 7.18 4.73
N ALA A 238 32.36 6.20 4.24
CA ALA A 238 31.35 5.47 5.01
C ALA A 238 31.96 4.64 6.16
N GLU A 239 31.18 4.39 7.21
CA GLU A 239 31.64 3.68 8.41
C GLU A 239 31.87 2.19 8.10
N ASP A 240 30.87 1.47 7.58
CA ASP A 240 31.11 0.22 6.85
C ASP A 240 31.44 0.48 5.37
N ALA A 241 32.68 0.90 5.12
CA ALA A 241 33.22 1.05 3.77
C ALA A 241 33.27 -0.27 2.97
N GLN A 242 33.18 -1.45 3.61
CA GLN A 242 33.24 -2.75 2.92
C GLN A 242 31.86 -3.16 2.41
N GLY A 243 30.83 -3.20 3.26
CA GLY A 243 29.46 -3.49 2.84
C GLY A 243 28.86 -2.38 1.96
N THR A 244 29.25 -1.12 2.18
CA THR A 244 28.91 -0.01 1.27
C THR A 244 29.48 -0.24 -0.12
N LYS A 245 30.75 -0.67 -0.21
CA LYS A 245 31.37 -0.97 -1.50
C LYS A 245 30.76 -2.21 -2.16
N GLU A 246 30.45 -3.25 -1.39
CA GLU A 246 29.81 -4.48 -1.90
C GLU A 246 28.44 -4.19 -2.51
N ALA A 247 27.64 -3.35 -1.85
CA ALA A 247 26.37 -2.86 -2.38
C ALA A 247 26.55 -2.03 -3.67
N LEU A 248 27.54 -1.14 -3.71
CA LEU A 248 27.84 -0.30 -4.88
C LEU A 248 28.34 -1.12 -6.10
N ASP A 249 29.29 -2.03 -5.89
CA ASP A 249 29.80 -2.92 -6.94
C ASP A 249 28.69 -3.88 -7.43
N THR A 250 27.76 -4.30 -6.56
CA THR A 250 26.56 -5.06 -6.94
C THR A 250 25.61 -4.21 -7.78
N LEU A 251 25.23 -3.01 -7.32
CA LEU A 251 24.32 -2.10 -8.02
C LEU A 251 24.83 -1.74 -9.43
N LYS A 252 26.14 -1.53 -9.58
CA LYS A 252 26.80 -1.27 -10.86
C LYS A 252 26.90 -2.48 -11.80
N SER A 253 26.52 -3.67 -11.33
CA SER A 253 26.50 -4.91 -12.12
C SER A 253 25.11 -5.28 -12.67
N VAL A 254 24.06 -4.59 -12.23
CA VAL A 254 22.68 -4.84 -12.63
C VAL A 254 22.38 -4.25 -14.01
N ASP A 255 21.83 -5.06 -14.92
CA ASP A 255 21.20 -4.57 -16.14
C ASP A 255 19.70 -4.31 -15.88
N PHE A 256 19.34 -3.04 -15.66
CA PHE A 256 17.96 -2.63 -15.38
C PHE A 256 16.99 -2.82 -16.57
N SER A 257 17.46 -3.23 -17.75
CA SER A 257 16.56 -3.61 -18.85
C SER A 257 15.91 -4.99 -18.65
N VAL A 258 16.50 -5.88 -17.84
CA VAL A 258 15.96 -7.22 -17.52
C VAL A 258 15.47 -7.36 -16.07
N VAL A 259 15.41 -6.26 -15.31
CA VAL A 259 14.81 -6.26 -13.96
C VAL A 259 13.29 -6.21 -14.09
N ASP A 260 12.58 -7.11 -13.41
CA ASP A 260 11.11 -7.07 -13.29
C ASP A 260 10.64 -6.27 -12.07
N MET A 261 11.44 -6.27 -11.01
CA MET A 261 11.01 -5.76 -9.71
C MET A 261 12.11 -5.03 -8.93
N ILE A 262 11.76 -3.87 -8.37
CA ILE A 262 12.53 -3.21 -7.31
C ILE A 262 11.75 -3.36 -6.00
N VAL A 263 12.40 -3.94 -4.99
CA VAL A 263 11.88 -4.08 -3.63
C VAL A 263 12.61 -3.09 -2.73
N ILE A 264 11.87 -2.22 -2.04
CA ILE A 264 12.42 -1.17 -1.18
C ILE A 264 12.09 -1.51 0.28
N MET A 265 13.08 -1.55 1.17
CA MET A 265 12.85 -1.69 2.62
C MET A 265 13.86 -0.89 3.44
N TYR A 266 13.38 0.02 4.26
CA TYR A 266 14.17 0.65 5.32
C TYR A 266 13.62 0.23 6.69
N ASP A 267 14.48 0.19 7.70
CA ASP A 267 14.07 0.10 9.10
C ASP A 267 13.78 1.49 9.70
N LEU A 268 13.51 1.53 11.00
CA LEU A 268 13.21 2.76 11.74
C LEU A 268 14.40 3.74 11.91
N SER A 269 15.52 3.60 11.18
CA SER A 269 16.69 4.48 11.34
C SER A 269 16.36 5.97 11.13
N ASP A 270 15.52 6.30 10.16
CA ASP A 270 15.05 7.68 9.93
C ASP A 270 14.24 8.24 11.13
N TYR A 271 13.39 7.41 11.75
CA TYR A 271 12.71 7.75 13.01
C TYR A 271 13.74 7.97 14.13
N MET A 272 14.72 7.07 14.30
CA MET A 272 15.72 7.15 15.39
C MET A 272 16.62 8.39 15.32
N ASP A 273 16.92 8.90 14.12
CA ASP A 273 17.68 10.15 13.90
C ASP A 273 16.76 11.39 13.75
N GLY A 274 15.46 11.24 14.02
CA GLY A 274 14.48 12.33 14.06
C GLY A 274 14.20 13.01 12.71
N ARG A 275 14.29 12.28 11.59
CA ARG A 275 13.95 12.78 10.25
C ARG A 275 12.47 13.20 10.17
N PRO A 276 12.13 14.34 9.56
CA PRO A 276 10.73 14.69 9.33
C PRO A 276 10.00 13.68 8.43
N VAL A 277 8.74 13.38 8.73
CA VAL A 277 7.94 12.46 7.90
C VAL A 277 7.61 13.09 6.55
N MET A 278 7.18 14.36 6.54
CA MET A 278 6.68 15.03 5.33
C MET A 278 6.87 16.55 5.37
N ASP A 279 6.74 17.18 4.21
CA ASP A 279 6.61 18.63 4.04
C ASP A 279 5.28 18.91 3.30
N GLU A 280 4.35 19.60 3.97
CA GLU A 280 3.02 19.94 3.42
C GLU A 280 3.09 20.76 2.12
N ASN A 281 4.23 21.39 1.81
CA ASN A 281 4.42 22.32 0.70
C ASN A 281 5.27 21.73 -0.44
N ASN A 282 5.89 20.56 -0.22
CA ASN A 282 6.82 19.94 -1.17
C ASN A 282 6.80 18.41 -1.04
N ASP A 283 5.99 17.75 -1.88
CA ASP A 283 5.82 16.29 -1.89
C ASP A 283 7.08 15.53 -2.31
N ILE A 284 8.14 16.21 -2.75
CA ILE A 284 9.44 15.63 -3.14
C ILE A 284 10.61 16.20 -2.32
N ASN A 285 10.35 16.68 -1.09
CA ASN A 285 11.40 17.14 -0.19
C ASN A 285 12.27 15.98 0.32
N LEU A 286 13.48 15.85 -0.22
CA LEU A 286 14.42 14.73 0.02
C LEU A 286 14.91 14.59 1.47
N ILE A 287 14.71 15.62 2.31
CA ILE A 287 15.03 15.59 3.75
C ILE A 287 13.91 14.89 4.55
N THR A 288 12.77 14.64 3.91
CA THR A 288 11.60 14.00 4.51
C THR A 288 11.45 12.56 4.02
N TRP A 289 10.92 11.68 4.88
CA TRP A 289 10.63 10.28 4.55
C TRP A 289 9.74 10.16 3.31
N ASN A 290 8.59 10.83 3.31
CA ASN A 290 7.65 10.82 2.19
C ASN A 290 8.27 11.41 0.91
N GLY A 291 8.97 12.54 1.03
CA GLY A 291 9.50 13.26 -0.11
C GLY A 291 10.62 12.51 -0.82
N ALA A 292 11.51 11.86 -0.08
CA ALA A 292 12.54 10.99 -0.66
C ALA A 292 11.93 9.74 -1.32
N LEU A 293 10.95 9.08 -0.68
CA LEU A 293 10.29 7.90 -1.25
C LEU A 293 9.51 8.24 -2.53
N ASN A 294 8.71 9.31 -2.50
CA ASN A 294 7.90 9.77 -3.64
C ASN A 294 8.79 10.18 -4.83
N ALA A 295 9.87 10.94 -4.57
CA ALA A 295 10.83 11.33 -5.59
C ALA A 295 11.51 10.11 -6.25
N SER A 296 11.90 9.11 -5.45
CA SER A 296 12.51 7.87 -5.97
C SER A 296 11.55 7.03 -6.79
N ILE A 297 10.33 6.77 -6.29
CA ILE A 297 9.32 5.99 -7.03
C ILE A 297 9.05 6.63 -8.39
N ARG A 298 8.84 7.96 -8.42
CA ARG A 298 8.56 8.70 -9.65
C ARG A 298 9.74 8.69 -10.62
N LEU A 299 10.98 8.73 -10.13
CA LEU A 299 12.17 8.66 -10.98
C LEU A 299 12.39 7.27 -11.58
N ILE A 300 12.14 6.20 -10.81
CA ILE A 300 12.16 4.81 -11.32
C ILE A 300 11.07 4.65 -12.39
N GLN A 301 9.81 5.02 -12.10
CA GLN A 301 8.69 4.89 -13.05
C GLN A 301 8.91 5.68 -14.35
N GLN A 302 9.59 6.82 -14.30
CA GLN A 302 9.93 7.62 -15.48
C GLN A 302 11.07 7.00 -16.32
N THR A 303 12.02 6.31 -15.69
CA THR A 303 13.22 5.78 -16.36
C THR A 303 13.02 4.33 -16.84
N TYR A 304 12.34 3.52 -16.03
CA TYR A 304 12.13 2.09 -16.21
C TYR A 304 10.65 1.72 -15.92
N PRO A 305 9.71 2.16 -16.76
CA PRO A 305 8.27 1.98 -16.51
C PRO A 305 7.82 0.51 -16.41
N HIS A 306 8.59 -0.42 -16.99
CA HIS A 306 8.35 -1.86 -16.93
C HIS A 306 8.63 -2.48 -15.55
N ILE A 307 9.40 -1.81 -14.68
CA ILE A 307 9.78 -2.35 -13.37
C ILE A 307 8.64 -2.17 -12.36
N ARG A 308 8.19 -3.27 -11.76
CA ARG A 308 7.25 -3.26 -10.64
C ARG A 308 7.96 -2.83 -9.36
N ILE A 309 7.43 -1.82 -8.68
CA ILE A 309 7.95 -1.41 -7.36
C ILE A 309 7.09 -2.05 -6.26
N VAL A 310 7.77 -2.62 -5.25
CA VAL A 310 7.17 -3.11 -4.01
C VAL A 310 7.89 -2.48 -2.83
N VAL A 311 7.19 -1.63 -2.08
CA VAL A 311 7.67 -1.11 -0.80
C VAL A 311 7.36 -2.12 0.31
N LEU A 312 8.28 -2.27 1.25
CA LEU A 312 8.15 -3.07 2.45
C LEU A 312 8.32 -2.12 3.64
N SER A 313 7.28 -1.93 4.44
CA SER A 313 7.38 -1.00 5.56
C SER A 313 8.42 -1.46 6.59
N PRO A 314 8.91 -0.57 7.48
CA PRO A 314 9.54 -0.97 8.72
C PRO A 314 8.73 -2.04 9.47
N ALA A 315 9.44 -2.92 10.18
CA ALA A 315 8.86 -3.81 11.16
C ALA A 315 8.60 -3.08 12.49
N TYR A 316 7.85 -3.70 13.41
CA TYR A 316 7.85 -3.28 14.80
C TYR A 316 9.27 -3.34 15.39
N GLY A 317 9.60 -2.39 16.28
CA GLY A 317 10.81 -2.43 17.07
C GLY A 317 10.80 -1.43 18.21
N GLN A 318 11.53 -1.76 19.29
CA GLN A 318 11.88 -0.85 20.39
C GLN A 318 13.41 -0.77 20.49
N TYR A 319 13.93 0.31 21.07
CA TYR A 319 15.38 0.46 21.29
C TYR A 319 15.67 1.19 22.61
N THR A 320 16.96 1.38 22.91
CA THR A 320 17.42 2.17 24.07
C THR A 320 18.13 3.42 23.57
N ASP A 321 17.79 4.59 24.10
CA ASP A 321 18.42 5.86 23.73
C ASP A 321 19.89 5.94 24.18
N GLY A 322 20.61 6.96 23.70
CA GLY A 322 22.00 7.24 24.10
C GLY A 322 22.20 7.59 25.59
N SER A 323 21.12 7.67 26.39
CA SER A 323 21.14 7.91 27.84
C SER A 323 20.86 6.64 28.66
N GLY A 324 20.42 5.54 28.03
CA GLY A 324 20.02 4.29 28.68
C GLY A 324 18.53 4.16 29.00
N ASN A 325 17.66 5.01 28.43
CA ASN A 325 16.20 4.90 28.55
C ASN A 325 15.64 4.00 27.44
N PRO A 326 14.68 3.09 27.71
CA PRO A 326 13.92 2.44 26.64
C PRO A 326 13.04 3.48 25.94
N VAL A 327 12.91 3.34 24.61
CA VAL A 327 12.00 4.11 23.75
C VAL A 327 11.04 3.13 23.09
N ASN A 328 9.74 3.42 23.14
CA ASN A 328 8.69 2.70 22.42
C ASN A 328 8.13 3.53 21.24
N PRO A 329 8.60 3.30 20.00
CA PRO A 329 8.19 4.05 18.81
C PRO A 329 6.71 3.93 18.43
N ASP A 330 5.94 2.99 18.99
CA ASP A 330 4.47 2.95 18.84
C ASP A 330 3.79 4.16 19.53
N THR A 331 4.37 4.64 20.64
CA THR A 331 3.73 5.61 21.54
C THR A 331 4.52 6.91 21.75
N GLU A 332 5.79 6.95 21.35
CA GLU A 332 6.66 8.12 21.53
C GLU A 332 6.82 8.90 20.22
N ASP A 333 6.73 10.23 20.31
CA ASP A 333 6.90 11.18 19.22
C ASP A 333 8.19 11.96 19.48
N LEU A 334 9.13 11.90 18.53
CA LEU A 334 10.42 12.59 18.60
C LEU A 334 10.39 14.02 18.03
N GLY A 335 9.20 14.51 17.68
CA GLY A 335 8.91 15.84 17.13
C GLY A 335 8.38 15.84 15.70
N ASN A 336 8.05 14.66 15.14
CA ASN A 336 7.63 14.47 13.75
C ASN A 336 6.52 13.42 13.56
N GLY A 337 6.07 12.73 14.62
CA GLY A 337 5.18 11.57 14.58
C GLY A 337 5.75 10.35 15.32
N THR A 338 4.89 9.37 15.61
CA THR A 338 5.30 8.03 16.09
C THR A 338 5.67 7.14 14.89
N LEU A 339 6.35 6.00 15.09
CA LEU A 339 6.70 5.10 13.98
C LEU A 339 5.47 4.60 13.18
N PRO A 340 4.30 4.31 13.79
CA PRO A 340 3.05 4.15 13.06
C PRO A 340 2.69 5.30 12.11
N ASP A 341 2.96 6.57 12.46
CA ASP A 341 2.71 7.71 11.55
C ASP A 341 3.62 7.65 10.31
N TYR A 342 4.90 7.26 10.47
CA TYR A 342 5.83 7.05 9.33
C TYR A 342 5.31 5.93 8.41
N VAL A 343 4.82 4.81 8.98
CA VAL A 343 4.29 3.66 8.22
C VAL A 343 3.01 4.02 7.48
N LEU A 344 2.06 4.71 8.13
CA LEU A 344 0.83 5.18 7.48
C LEU A 344 1.13 6.11 6.29
N HIS A 345 2.08 7.02 6.48
CA HIS A 345 2.49 7.96 5.44
C HIS A 345 3.30 7.30 4.30
N GLU A 346 4.08 6.25 4.59
CA GLU A 346 4.71 5.39 3.58
C GLU A 346 3.66 4.69 2.70
N ILE A 347 2.58 4.20 3.31
CA ILE A 347 1.45 3.57 2.61
C ILE A 347 0.73 4.58 1.72
N ASP A 348 0.44 5.79 2.20
CA ASP A 348 -0.16 6.86 1.40
C ASP A 348 0.70 7.18 0.15
N VAL A 349 2.03 7.30 0.30
CA VAL A 349 2.96 7.58 -0.81
C VAL A 349 3.00 6.42 -1.83
N ALA A 350 3.03 5.17 -1.35
CA ALA A 350 3.02 4.00 -2.21
C ALA A 350 1.69 3.87 -2.99
N MET A 351 0.56 4.10 -2.30
CA MET A 351 -0.77 4.10 -2.91
C MET A 351 -0.94 5.23 -3.94
N ALA A 352 -0.50 6.45 -3.63
CA ALA A 352 -0.60 7.61 -4.51
C ALA A 352 0.18 7.43 -5.83
N ASN A 353 1.33 6.75 -5.78
CA ASN A 353 2.13 6.43 -6.96
C ASN A 353 1.72 5.14 -7.69
N GLY A 354 0.72 4.41 -7.19
CA GLY A 354 0.28 3.15 -7.80
C GLY A 354 1.36 2.05 -7.76
N VAL A 355 2.12 1.96 -6.68
CA VAL A 355 3.07 0.86 -6.44
C VAL A 355 2.53 -0.08 -5.36
N SER A 356 3.08 -1.29 -5.23
CA SER A 356 2.67 -2.16 -4.12
C SER A 356 3.33 -1.72 -2.80
N ILE A 357 2.65 -1.88 -1.67
CA ILE A 357 3.27 -1.86 -0.34
C ILE A 357 2.79 -3.04 0.51
N LEU A 358 3.71 -3.62 1.27
CA LEU A 358 3.44 -4.59 2.34
C LEU A 358 3.64 -3.94 3.71
N ASP A 359 2.59 -3.95 4.51
CA ASP A 359 2.64 -3.61 5.93
C ASP A 359 3.33 -4.75 6.69
N ASN A 360 4.57 -4.51 7.12
CA ASN A 360 5.32 -5.41 7.98
C ASN A 360 5.15 -5.11 9.47
N TYR A 361 4.72 -3.90 9.81
CA TYR A 361 4.62 -3.41 11.19
C TYR A 361 3.50 -4.12 11.95
N TYR A 362 2.30 -4.17 11.36
CA TYR A 362 1.19 -4.98 11.85
C TYR A 362 1.13 -6.35 11.15
N GLY A 363 1.72 -6.50 9.97
CA GLY A 363 1.56 -7.70 9.15
C GLY A 363 2.67 -8.74 9.16
N SER A 364 3.90 -8.41 9.55
CA SER A 364 5.03 -9.35 9.59
C SER A 364 5.52 -9.55 11.02
N VAL A 365 6.27 -8.60 11.55
CA VAL A 365 6.89 -8.68 12.87
C VAL A 365 6.26 -7.58 13.70
N THR A 366 5.33 -8.00 14.55
CA THR A 366 4.57 -7.19 15.52
C THR A 366 5.22 -7.27 16.91
N GLU A 367 4.70 -6.53 17.90
CA GLU A 367 5.09 -6.69 19.32
C GLU A 367 5.03 -8.17 19.77
N ASN A 368 3.95 -8.87 19.42
CA ASN A 368 3.73 -10.31 19.71
C ASN A 368 4.76 -11.24 19.04
N GLN A 369 5.65 -10.74 18.18
CA GLN A 369 6.75 -11.50 17.56
C GLN A 369 8.14 -10.93 17.87
N ALA A 370 8.24 -9.81 18.58
CA ALA A 370 9.50 -9.09 18.78
C ALA A 370 10.60 -9.96 19.42
N GLU A 371 10.26 -10.74 20.47
CA GLU A 371 11.22 -11.63 21.16
C GLU A 371 11.77 -12.76 20.26
N GLU A 372 10.98 -13.26 19.31
CA GLU A 372 11.42 -14.33 18.39
C GLU A 372 12.15 -13.77 17.15
N CYS A 373 11.72 -12.62 16.63
CA CYS A 373 12.08 -12.14 15.30
C CYS A 373 13.14 -11.01 15.28
N LEU A 374 13.45 -10.39 16.42
CA LEU A 374 14.36 -9.24 16.50
C LEU A 374 15.63 -9.53 17.31
N THR A 375 16.65 -8.72 17.07
CA THR A 375 17.86 -8.55 17.90
C THR A 375 17.92 -7.09 18.31
N GLU A 376 18.46 -6.81 19.50
CA GLU A 376 18.56 -5.45 20.07
C GLU A 376 17.22 -4.71 20.24
N GLY A 377 16.10 -5.40 20.02
CA GLY A 377 14.73 -4.88 20.07
C GLY A 377 14.16 -4.41 18.73
N TYR A 378 14.97 -4.30 17.65
CA TYR A 378 14.54 -3.72 16.37
C TYR A 378 15.23 -4.27 15.10
N ARG A 379 16.48 -4.77 15.16
CA ARG A 379 17.15 -5.35 13.97
C ARG A 379 16.60 -6.74 13.69
N LEU A 380 16.23 -7.05 12.43
CA LEU A 380 15.66 -8.35 12.07
C LEU A 380 16.69 -9.49 12.22
N ASN A 381 16.36 -10.51 13.01
CA ASN A 381 17.12 -11.76 13.05
C ASN A 381 16.68 -12.72 11.91
N GLU A 382 17.25 -13.94 11.83
CA GLU A 382 16.88 -14.88 10.75
C GLU A 382 15.38 -15.22 10.73
N ALA A 383 14.73 -15.40 11.89
CA ALA A 383 13.30 -15.68 11.97
C ALA A 383 12.44 -14.49 11.51
N GLY A 384 12.86 -13.26 11.84
CA GLY A 384 12.22 -12.04 11.32
C GLY A 384 12.32 -11.93 9.78
N ARG A 385 13.52 -12.17 9.23
CA ARG A 385 13.76 -12.16 7.78
C ARG A 385 13.03 -13.29 7.05
N GLU A 386 13.00 -14.49 7.64
CA GLU A 386 12.20 -15.63 7.16
C GLU A 386 10.71 -15.32 7.11
N ARG A 387 10.18 -14.65 8.13
CA ARG A 387 8.76 -14.27 8.23
C ARG A 387 8.36 -13.23 7.19
N ILE A 388 9.18 -12.19 6.98
CA ILE A 388 8.95 -11.17 5.94
C ILE A 388 9.07 -11.78 4.54
N ALA A 389 10.12 -12.57 4.28
CA ALA A 389 10.30 -13.24 2.98
C ALA A 389 9.14 -14.21 2.66
N GLN A 390 8.63 -14.94 3.65
CA GLN A 390 7.46 -15.79 3.50
C GLN A 390 6.21 -14.99 3.15
N ARG A 391 5.94 -13.90 3.88
CA ARG A 391 4.80 -13.01 3.61
C ARG A 391 4.89 -12.36 2.23
N PHE A 392 6.09 -11.97 1.80
CA PHE A 392 6.36 -11.44 0.47
C PHE A 392 5.97 -12.45 -0.63
N ALA A 393 6.45 -13.68 -0.55
CA ALA A 393 6.10 -14.74 -1.51
C ALA A 393 4.57 -15.02 -1.53
N GLU A 394 3.93 -15.04 -0.35
CA GLU A 394 2.49 -15.26 -0.21
C GLU A 394 1.62 -14.12 -0.77
N LYS A 395 2.08 -12.86 -0.69
CA LYS A 395 1.30 -11.67 -1.06
C LYS A 395 1.60 -11.15 -2.47
N ILE A 396 2.87 -11.19 -2.90
CA ILE A 396 3.36 -10.59 -4.15
C ILE A 396 3.39 -11.61 -5.29
N PHE A 397 3.77 -12.86 -4.99
CA PHE A 397 3.85 -13.98 -5.94
C PHE A 397 2.72 -15.01 -5.78
N LEU A 398 1.87 -14.87 -4.75
CA LEU A 398 0.73 -15.75 -4.43
C LEU A 398 1.11 -17.22 -4.16
N ILE A 399 2.37 -17.45 -3.78
CA ILE A 399 2.94 -18.77 -3.49
C ILE A 399 2.36 -19.28 -2.18
N LYS A 400 1.97 -20.56 -2.14
CA LYS A 400 1.35 -21.19 -0.97
C LYS A 400 2.25 -22.27 -0.37
N LYS A 401 2.19 -22.33 0.96
CA LYS A 401 2.96 -23.23 1.84
C LYS A 401 2.43 -24.67 1.83
#